data_AF-A0A2E7AGC4-F1
#
_entry.id   AF-A0A2E7AGC4-F1
#
_cell.length_a   1.000
_cell.length_b   1.000
_cell.length_c   1.000
_cell.angle_alpha   90.00
_cell.angle_beta   90.00
_cell.angle_gamma   90.00
#
_symmetry.space_group_name_H-M   'P 1'
#
loop_
_entity.id
_entity.type
_entity.pdbx_description
1 polymer ?
#
loop_
_entity_poly.entity_id
_entity_poly.type
_entity_poly.pdbx_seq_one_letter_code
_entity_poly.pdbx_strand_id
1 'polypeptide(L)'
;IAPRVGLDIDGVCNCALFADFDNDGDQDVFIGRSLERSLYLINRGGRFENSPSLLDGPLPYWASALAAADVDQDGLLDLYISTYRLPISKPTNILAHKFLDEKQRREFIRRRGEDHPVFRLSGPPNVLLLNQGNGRFNREPQAGGADLWLNSFQGTWSDYDNDGDPDLFVANDYAPDHVFRNDSGHLVDATADLAGDELQGFGMGVSLGDYDNDGLQDPYFTYMYSKAGTRITEMFEGLERRMYEGVTGNKLLRNTPEGFRNVSGDGPGQMQVMKAGWSWGGQFGDIDNDGFLDLYVANGLYTPPPGTATEVDL
;
A
#
# COMPACT_ATOMS: atom_id res chain seq x y z
N ILE A 1 17.65 -1.98 -24.43
CA ILE A 1 16.25 -2.26 -24.84
C ILE A 1 15.35 -1.11 -24.42
N ALA A 2 15.35 -0.71 -23.14
CA ALA A 2 14.56 0.40 -22.61
C ALA A 2 14.55 1.70 -23.46
N PRO A 3 15.69 2.23 -23.98
CA PRO A 3 15.66 3.46 -24.79
C PRO A 3 14.91 3.30 -26.11
N ARG A 4 14.97 2.10 -26.70
CA ARG A 4 14.31 1.79 -27.98
C ARG A 4 12.80 1.76 -27.86
N VAL A 5 12.29 1.36 -26.70
CA VAL A 5 10.85 1.25 -26.42
C VAL A 5 10.31 2.46 -25.67
N GLY A 6 11.13 3.47 -25.34
CA GLY A 6 10.67 4.67 -24.63
C GLY A 6 10.56 4.53 -23.11
N LEU A 7 11.17 3.49 -22.53
CA LEU A 7 11.17 3.22 -21.09
C LEU A 7 12.52 3.52 -20.40
N ASP A 8 13.43 4.20 -21.08
CA ASP A 8 14.63 4.77 -20.46
C ASP A 8 14.27 6.09 -19.78
N ILE A 9 13.61 5.98 -18.62
CA ILE A 9 12.99 7.08 -17.90
C ILE A 9 13.92 7.53 -16.77
N ASP A 10 14.28 8.81 -16.79
CA ASP A 10 15.01 9.45 -15.69
C ASP A 10 14.11 9.74 -14.49
N GLY A 11 14.75 9.92 -13.34
CA GLY A 11 14.10 10.18 -12.07
C GLY A 11 13.83 8.88 -11.30
N VAL A 12 13.85 8.98 -9.97
CA VAL A 12 13.69 7.84 -9.06
C VAL A 12 12.32 7.20 -9.27
N CYS A 13 12.28 6.15 -10.11
CA CYS A 13 11.10 5.33 -10.41
C CYS A 13 10.99 4.24 -9.35
N ASN A 14 9.91 4.26 -8.57
CA ASN A 14 9.73 3.33 -7.45
C ASN A 14 8.91 2.11 -7.86
N CYS A 15 7.93 2.30 -8.76
CA CYS A 15 6.99 1.27 -9.15
C CYS A 15 6.48 1.53 -10.58
N ALA A 16 5.99 0.47 -11.21
CA ALA A 16 5.39 0.48 -12.54
C ALA A 16 4.19 -0.47 -12.56
N LEU A 17 3.12 -0.09 -13.26
CA LEU A 17 1.96 -0.95 -13.48
C LEU A 17 1.64 -0.98 -14.97
N PHE A 18 1.78 -2.17 -15.57
CA PHE A 18 1.45 -2.42 -16.96
C PHE A 18 0.06 -3.02 -17.08
N ALA A 19 -0.81 -2.38 -17.85
CA ALA A 19 -2.17 -2.86 -18.15
C ALA A 19 -2.68 -2.17 -19.41
N ASP A 20 -3.71 -2.73 -20.03
CA ASP A 20 -4.39 -2.14 -21.19
C ASP A 20 -5.39 -1.08 -20.68
N PHE A 21 -4.94 0.17 -20.57
CA PHE A 21 -5.74 1.25 -19.96
C PHE A 21 -6.62 1.98 -20.98
N ASP A 22 -6.33 1.86 -22.28
CA ASP A 22 -7.17 2.38 -23.34
C ASP A 22 -8.03 1.33 -24.08
N ASN A 23 -7.92 0.06 -23.66
CA ASN A 23 -8.64 -1.11 -24.18
C ASN A 23 -8.37 -1.34 -25.67
N ASP A 24 -7.14 -1.07 -26.15
CA ASP A 24 -6.73 -1.29 -27.53
C ASP A 24 -6.07 -2.67 -27.79
N GLY A 25 -5.90 -3.47 -26.73
CA GLY A 25 -5.36 -4.82 -26.76
C GLY A 25 -3.85 -4.89 -26.51
N ASP A 26 -3.18 -3.76 -26.25
CA ASP A 26 -1.79 -3.74 -25.82
C ASP A 26 -1.61 -3.11 -24.42
N GLN A 27 -0.43 -3.30 -23.81
CA GLN A 27 -0.20 -2.80 -22.45
C GLN A 27 0.40 -1.39 -22.48
N ASP A 28 -0.29 -0.47 -21.83
CA ASP A 28 0.19 0.83 -21.39
C ASP A 28 0.93 0.73 -20.06
N VAL A 29 1.46 1.86 -19.56
CA VAL A 29 2.12 1.87 -18.26
C VAL A 29 1.95 3.17 -17.47
N PHE A 30 1.62 3.03 -16.20
CA PHE A 30 1.84 4.06 -15.19
C PHE A 30 3.16 3.83 -14.46
N ILE A 31 3.94 4.88 -14.28
CA ILE A 31 5.23 4.86 -13.57
C ILE A 31 5.15 5.78 -12.35
N GLY A 32 5.25 5.20 -11.16
CA GLY A 32 5.31 5.92 -9.90
C GLY A 32 6.72 6.47 -9.62
N ARG A 33 6.82 7.76 -9.30
CA ARG A 33 8.11 8.44 -9.09
C ARG A 33 8.15 9.25 -7.80
N SER A 34 9.33 9.33 -7.17
CA SER A 34 9.54 10.03 -5.88
C SER A 34 9.87 11.51 -6.04
N LEU A 35 10.93 11.83 -6.81
CA LEU A 35 11.50 13.18 -6.90
C LEU A 35 11.02 13.97 -8.13
N GLU A 36 10.19 13.33 -8.95
CA GLU A 36 9.52 13.86 -10.13
C GLU A 36 8.05 13.41 -10.14
N ARG A 37 7.21 14.09 -10.93
CA ARG A 37 5.81 13.72 -11.12
C ARG A 37 5.72 12.32 -11.71
N SER A 38 4.82 11.47 -11.25
CA SER A 38 4.58 10.17 -11.88
C SER A 38 4.14 10.34 -13.35
N LEU A 39 4.27 9.29 -14.15
CA LEU A 39 4.02 9.33 -15.59
C LEU A 39 2.93 8.34 -16.00
N TYR A 40 2.24 8.68 -17.08
CA TYR A 40 1.37 7.78 -17.81
C TYR A 40 1.87 7.72 -19.25
N LEU A 41 2.26 6.53 -19.71
CA LEU A 41 2.77 6.31 -21.04
C LEU A 41 1.86 5.35 -21.79
N ILE A 42 1.39 5.80 -22.95
CA ILE A 42 0.61 4.97 -23.87
C ILE A 42 1.57 4.19 -24.76
N ASN A 43 1.32 2.90 -24.93
CA ASN A 43 2.04 2.12 -25.90
C ASN A 43 1.46 2.34 -27.31
N ARG A 44 2.33 2.70 -28.25
CA ARG A 44 1.96 2.96 -29.64
C ARG A 44 2.79 2.11 -30.55
N GLY A 45 2.33 0.87 -30.76
CA GLY A 45 3.00 -0.09 -31.63
C GLY A 45 4.37 -0.53 -31.09
N GLY A 46 4.45 -0.80 -29.78
CA GLY A 46 5.66 -1.27 -29.08
C GLY A 46 6.59 -0.15 -28.59
N ARG A 47 6.11 1.10 -28.57
CA ARG A 47 6.84 2.26 -28.05
C ARG A 47 5.97 3.07 -27.10
N PHE A 48 6.47 3.27 -25.89
CA PHE A 48 5.80 4.00 -24.83
C PHE A 48 6.04 5.51 -24.97
N GLU A 49 4.96 6.28 -24.99
CA GLU A 49 4.96 7.72 -25.14
C GLU A 49 4.18 8.41 -24.02
N ASN A 50 4.85 9.30 -23.29
CA ASN A 50 4.22 10.06 -22.20
C ASN A 50 3.02 10.87 -22.70
N SER A 51 1.86 10.67 -22.07
CA SER A 51 0.57 11.18 -22.54
C SER A 51 -0.17 12.00 -21.48
N PRO A 52 0.40 13.12 -21.00
CA PRO A 52 -0.20 13.92 -19.92
C PRO A 52 -1.52 14.59 -20.32
N SER A 53 -1.81 14.72 -21.62
CA SER A 53 -3.07 15.28 -22.13
C SER A 53 -4.27 14.37 -21.92
N LEU A 54 -4.06 13.10 -21.55
CA LEU A 54 -5.12 12.15 -21.21
C LEU A 54 -5.55 12.24 -19.74
N LEU A 55 -4.90 13.10 -18.95
CA LEU A 55 -5.17 13.30 -17.53
C LEU A 55 -5.81 14.67 -17.30
N ASP A 56 -6.76 14.74 -16.36
CA ASP A 56 -7.36 16.01 -15.92
C ASP A 56 -6.43 16.87 -15.03
N GLY A 57 -5.28 16.30 -14.64
CA GLY A 57 -4.27 16.95 -13.81
C GLY A 57 -2.95 16.19 -13.76
N PRO A 58 -1.91 16.78 -13.15
CA PRO A 58 -0.62 16.13 -13.01
C PRO A 58 -0.69 15.00 -11.97
N LEU A 59 -0.08 13.86 -12.28
CA LEU A 59 0.06 12.74 -11.35
C LEU A 59 0.89 13.11 -10.10
N PRO A 60 0.76 12.39 -8.98
CA PRO A 60 1.47 12.74 -7.75
C PRO A 60 2.99 12.49 -7.87
N TYR A 61 3.74 13.21 -7.05
CA TYR A 61 5.09 12.81 -6.63
C TYR A 61 4.96 11.73 -5.54
N TRP A 62 6.08 11.13 -5.12
CA TRP A 62 6.15 10.22 -3.98
C TRP A 62 5.25 9.00 -4.12
N ALA A 63 4.94 8.58 -5.35
CA ALA A 63 4.15 7.37 -5.57
C ALA A 63 4.97 6.13 -5.16
N SER A 64 4.48 5.39 -4.17
CA SER A 64 5.13 4.21 -3.60
C SER A 64 4.61 2.93 -4.25
N ALA A 65 3.31 2.86 -4.53
CA ALA A 65 2.66 1.73 -5.18
C ALA A 65 1.53 2.19 -6.10
N LEU A 66 1.19 1.30 -7.03
CA LEU A 66 0.12 1.45 -8.01
C LEU A 66 -0.72 0.17 -7.98
N ALA A 67 -2.04 0.31 -7.94
CA ALA A 67 -2.96 -0.82 -8.00
C ALA A 67 -4.16 -0.45 -8.88
N ALA A 68 -4.53 -1.34 -9.80
CA ALA A 68 -5.67 -1.15 -10.70
C ALA A 68 -6.76 -2.16 -10.45
N ALA A 69 -8.00 -1.71 -10.57
CA ALA A 69 -9.24 -2.49 -10.53
C ALA A 69 -10.33 -1.69 -11.25
N ASP A 70 -11.40 -2.36 -11.66
CA ASP A 70 -12.62 -1.71 -12.19
C ASP A 70 -13.52 -1.34 -11.01
N VAL A 71 -13.34 -0.13 -10.46
CA VAL A 71 -13.93 0.26 -9.18
C VAL A 71 -15.42 0.52 -9.32
N ASP A 72 -15.86 1.10 -10.43
CA ASP A 72 -17.26 1.42 -10.69
C ASP A 72 -17.99 0.43 -11.63
N GLN A 73 -17.35 -0.70 -11.93
CA GLN A 73 -17.87 -1.80 -12.75
C GLN A 73 -18.28 -1.37 -14.17
N ASP A 74 -17.58 -0.40 -14.74
CA ASP A 74 -17.82 0.08 -16.10
C ASP A 74 -17.06 -0.71 -17.18
N GLY A 75 -16.23 -1.67 -16.76
CA GLY A 75 -15.39 -2.51 -17.61
C GLY A 75 -14.03 -1.89 -17.93
N LEU A 76 -13.66 -0.79 -17.29
CA LEU A 76 -12.38 -0.10 -17.47
C LEU A 76 -11.54 -0.21 -16.21
N LEU A 77 -10.22 -0.36 -16.37
CA LEU A 77 -9.31 -0.36 -15.22
C LEU A 77 -9.07 1.06 -14.72
N ASP A 78 -9.48 1.31 -13.47
CA ASP A 78 -9.13 2.49 -12.68
C ASP A 78 -7.78 2.33 -12.00
N LEU A 79 -7.25 3.41 -11.42
CA LEU A 79 -5.94 3.40 -10.78
C LEU A 79 -5.95 4.05 -9.42
N TYR A 80 -5.56 3.29 -8.40
CA TYR A 80 -5.18 3.81 -7.09
C TYR A 80 -3.66 3.97 -6.97
N ILE A 81 -3.25 5.13 -6.48
CA ILE A 81 -1.84 5.51 -6.28
C ILE A 81 -1.63 5.78 -4.79
N SER A 82 -0.84 4.91 -4.16
CA SER A 82 -0.35 5.14 -2.81
C SER A 82 0.83 6.11 -2.85
N THR A 83 0.89 7.00 -1.87
CA THR A 83 1.98 7.97 -1.75
C THR A 83 2.68 7.88 -0.40
N TYR A 84 4.00 7.94 -0.43
CA TYR A 84 4.83 7.82 0.75
C TYR A 84 5.97 8.84 0.74
N ARG A 85 6.03 9.69 1.77
CA ARG A 85 7.13 10.63 1.96
C ARG A 85 7.89 10.30 3.22
N LEU A 86 9.20 10.10 3.10
CA LEU A 86 10.06 9.86 4.27
C LEU A 86 9.90 10.97 5.34
N PRO A 87 9.64 10.59 6.62
CA PRO A 87 9.39 11.53 7.72
C PRO A 87 10.57 12.47 8.05
N ILE A 88 11.76 12.20 7.50
CA ILE A 88 13.04 12.84 7.82
C ILE A 88 13.08 14.33 7.41
N SER A 89 12.09 14.79 6.64
CA SER A 89 12.06 16.18 6.18
C SER A 89 11.12 17.06 7.03
N LYS A 90 11.73 17.95 7.81
CA LYS A 90 11.04 19.00 8.59
C LYS A 90 10.05 19.81 7.72
N PRO A 91 8.99 20.39 8.31
CA PRO A 91 7.96 21.16 7.59
C PRO A 91 8.50 22.34 6.78
N THR A 92 9.63 22.90 7.20
CA THR A 92 10.33 23.99 6.52
C THR A 92 11.14 23.55 5.30
N ASN A 93 11.07 22.26 4.93
CA ASN A 93 11.85 21.79 3.79
C ASN A 93 11.37 22.49 2.51
N ILE A 94 12.33 23.04 1.79
CA ILE A 94 12.21 23.86 0.57
C ILE A 94 11.65 23.03 -0.60
N LEU A 95 11.04 21.88 -0.35
CA LEU A 95 10.56 20.98 -1.40
C LEU A 95 9.05 20.74 -1.33
N ALA A 96 8.36 21.08 -0.23
CA ALA A 96 6.90 20.91 -0.17
C ALA A 96 6.17 21.71 -1.26
N HIS A 97 6.65 22.92 -1.59
CA HIS A 97 6.11 23.73 -2.69
C HIS A 97 6.41 23.16 -4.08
N LYS A 98 7.36 22.24 -4.20
CA LYS A 98 7.66 21.53 -5.46
C LYS A 98 6.67 20.38 -5.69
N PHE A 99 6.24 19.73 -4.61
CA PHE A 99 5.49 18.47 -4.68
C PHE A 99 3.97 18.61 -4.59
N LEU A 100 3.51 19.56 -3.77
CA LEU A 100 2.09 19.83 -3.57
C LEU A 100 1.71 21.18 -4.21
N ASP A 101 0.52 21.24 -4.80
CA ASP A 101 -0.03 22.53 -5.23
C ASP A 101 -0.40 23.43 -4.03
N GLU A 102 -0.82 24.67 -4.29
CA GLU A 102 -1.16 25.64 -3.24
C GLU A 102 -2.28 25.17 -2.31
N LYS A 103 -3.31 24.52 -2.85
CA LYS A 103 -4.46 24.03 -2.08
C LYS A 103 -4.02 22.83 -1.24
N GLN A 104 -3.35 21.88 -1.86
CA GLN A 104 -2.82 20.68 -1.20
C GLN A 104 -1.83 21.02 -0.10
N ARG A 105 -0.95 22.01 -0.32
CA ARG A 105 0.03 22.43 0.68
C ARG A 105 -0.63 23.03 1.92
N ARG A 106 -1.65 23.87 1.74
CA ARG A 106 -2.40 24.45 2.87
C ARG A 106 -3.09 23.36 3.68
N GLU A 107 -3.71 22.40 3.00
CA GLU A 107 -4.35 21.26 3.66
C GLU A 107 -3.34 20.37 4.39
N PHE A 108 -2.21 20.06 3.76
CA PHE A 108 -1.12 19.31 4.38
C PHE A 108 -0.60 19.98 5.65
N ILE A 109 -0.36 21.30 5.62
CA ILE A 109 0.09 22.06 6.80
C ILE A 109 -0.96 22.02 7.91
N ARG A 110 -2.26 22.13 7.57
CA ARG A 110 -3.35 22.03 8.54
C ARG A 110 -3.33 20.67 9.24
N ARG A 111 -3.33 19.57 8.48
CA ARG A 111 -3.32 18.19 9.00
C ARG A 111 -2.09 17.90 9.85
N ARG A 112 -0.91 18.34 9.38
CA ARG A 112 0.35 18.24 10.16
C ARG A 112 0.30 18.96 11.51
N GLY A 113 -0.54 19.99 11.66
CA GLY A 113 -0.76 20.65 12.95
C GLY A 113 -1.53 19.78 13.96
N GLU A 114 -2.20 18.74 13.47
CA GLU A 114 -3.00 17.78 14.24
C GLU A 114 -2.29 16.42 14.41
N ASP A 115 -1.11 16.24 13.80
CA ASP A 115 -0.31 15.02 13.90
C ASP A 115 0.08 14.72 15.36
N HIS A 116 0.05 13.44 15.73
CA HIS A 116 0.65 12.99 16.97
C HIS A 116 2.18 12.91 16.82
N PRO A 117 2.99 13.16 17.87
CA PRO A 117 4.46 13.23 17.76
C PRO A 117 5.15 11.98 17.19
N VAL A 118 4.49 10.82 17.28
CA VAL A 118 5.02 9.51 16.85
C VAL A 118 4.06 8.79 15.90
N PHE A 119 2.81 9.25 15.81
CA PHE A 119 1.73 8.47 15.22
C PHE A 119 0.84 9.35 14.34
N ARG A 120 0.07 8.70 13.46
CA ARG A 120 -0.82 9.34 12.49
C ARG A 120 -0.11 10.48 11.76
N LEU A 121 1.08 10.18 11.24
CA LEU A 121 1.90 11.17 10.58
C LEU A 121 1.35 11.47 9.19
N SER A 122 0.97 12.72 8.96
CA SER A 122 0.41 13.12 7.67
C SER A 122 1.44 12.96 6.54
N GLY A 123 1.00 12.37 5.43
CA GLY A 123 1.73 12.23 4.17
C GLY A 123 1.10 13.05 3.04
N PRO A 124 1.68 13.01 1.82
CA PRO A 124 0.99 13.45 0.61
C PRO A 124 -0.34 12.66 0.45
N PRO A 125 -1.33 13.20 -0.27
CA PRO A 125 -2.58 12.48 -0.48
C PRO A 125 -2.40 11.34 -1.48
N ASN A 126 -3.01 10.20 -1.18
CA ASN A 126 -3.26 9.16 -2.17
C ASN A 126 -4.22 9.68 -3.27
N VAL A 127 -4.24 8.96 -4.39
CA VAL A 127 -5.00 9.39 -5.57
C VAL A 127 -5.75 8.19 -6.15
N LEU A 128 -7.07 8.31 -6.30
CA LEU A 128 -7.86 7.47 -7.18
C LEU A 128 -8.09 8.20 -8.50
N LEU A 129 -7.79 7.53 -9.61
CA LEU A 129 -8.08 7.97 -10.96
C LEU A 129 -9.12 7.03 -11.56
N LEU A 130 -10.25 7.60 -11.99
CA LEU A 130 -11.29 6.86 -12.70
C LEU A 130 -11.02 6.95 -14.20
N ASN A 131 -11.02 5.80 -14.86
CA ASN A 131 -10.90 5.70 -16.31
C ASN A 131 -12.20 6.20 -16.96
N GLN A 132 -12.09 6.90 -18.07
CA GLN A 132 -13.21 7.49 -18.81
C GLN A 132 -13.25 6.96 -20.25
N GLY A 133 -12.50 5.87 -20.50
CA GLY A 133 -12.34 5.18 -21.76
C GLY A 133 -11.35 5.86 -22.70
N ASN A 134 -10.76 5.06 -23.59
CA ASN A 134 -9.71 5.49 -24.54
C ASN A 134 -8.50 6.11 -23.80
N GLY A 135 -8.16 5.53 -22.65
CA GLY A 135 -6.99 5.90 -21.85
C GLY A 135 -7.09 7.25 -21.15
N ARG A 136 -8.27 7.87 -21.09
CA ARG A 136 -8.46 9.15 -20.37
C ARG A 136 -8.81 8.89 -18.91
N PHE A 137 -8.21 9.66 -18.00
CA PHE A 137 -8.47 9.54 -16.57
C PHE A 137 -8.86 10.87 -15.93
N ASN A 138 -9.85 10.79 -15.03
CA ASN A 138 -10.22 11.87 -14.14
C ASN A 138 -9.86 11.52 -12.70
N ARG A 139 -9.42 12.49 -11.91
CA ARG A 139 -9.16 12.28 -10.49
C ARG A 139 -10.48 12.30 -9.72
N GLU A 140 -10.69 11.28 -8.89
CA GLU A 140 -11.77 11.27 -7.90
C GLU A 140 -11.29 12.00 -6.63
N PRO A 141 -11.78 13.22 -6.32
CA PRO A 141 -11.13 14.10 -5.36
C PRO A 141 -11.15 13.64 -3.90
N GLN A 142 -12.16 12.87 -3.48
CA GLN A 142 -12.27 12.36 -2.11
C GLN A 142 -12.23 10.83 -2.05
N ALA A 143 -12.68 10.14 -3.09
CA ALA A 143 -12.62 8.68 -3.18
C ALA A 143 -13.19 8.00 -1.92
N GLY A 144 -14.30 8.50 -1.39
CA GLY A 144 -14.89 7.93 -0.16
C GLY A 144 -14.05 8.10 1.12
N GLY A 145 -13.02 8.93 1.09
CA GLY A 145 -11.99 9.05 2.14
C GLY A 145 -10.71 8.28 1.84
N ALA A 146 -10.65 7.53 0.74
CA ALA A 146 -9.46 6.80 0.30
C ALA A 146 -8.36 7.73 -0.26
N ASP A 147 -8.59 9.05 -0.38
CA ASP A 147 -7.56 10.06 -0.66
C ASP A 147 -6.60 10.29 0.54
N LEU A 148 -6.33 9.23 1.31
CA LEU A 148 -5.61 9.23 2.59
C LEU A 148 -4.41 10.18 2.56
N TRP A 149 -4.41 11.12 3.50
CA TRP A 149 -3.30 12.05 3.74
C TRP A 149 -2.30 11.44 4.73
N LEU A 150 -1.92 10.18 4.50
CA LEU A 150 -1.04 9.38 5.33
C LEU A 150 0.17 8.93 4.51
N ASN A 151 1.16 8.32 5.15
CA ASN A 151 2.28 7.73 4.44
C ASN A 151 1.94 6.28 4.08
N SER A 152 1.33 6.08 2.91
CA SER A 152 0.89 4.76 2.46
C SER A 152 1.97 4.10 1.60
N PHE A 153 2.44 2.92 2.00
CA PHE A 153 3.42 2.17 1.20
C PHE A 153 2.76 1.41 0.05
N GLN A 154 1.63 0.75 0.32
CA GLN A 154 0.96 -0.10 -0.66
C GLN A 154 -0.55 -0.05 -0.49
N GLY A 155 -1.25 0.06 -1.61
CA GLY A 155 -2.67 -0.25 -1.74
C GLY A 155 -2.83 -1.50 -2.60
N THR A 156 -3.86 -2.30 -2.34
CA THR A 156 -4.23 -3.44 -3.19
C THR A 156 -5.73 -3.65 -3.17
N TRP A 157 -6.23 -4.34 -4.18
CA TRP A 157 -7.65 -4.60 -4.38
C TRP A 157 -7.97 -6.06 -4.12
N SER A 158 -9.12 -6.34 -3.52
CA SER A 158 -9.69 -7.69 -3.41
C SER A 158 -11.18 -7.59 -3.17
N ASP A 159 -11.95 -8.48 -3.76
CA ASP A 159 -13.34 -8.73 -3.38
C ASP A 159 -13.31 -9.63 -2.13
N TYR A 160 -13.28 -9.02 -0.94
CA TYR A 160 -13.07 -9.80 0.30
C TYR A 160 -14.37 -10.40 0.85
N ASP A 161 -15.53 -9.84 0.50
CA ASP A 161 -16.85 -10.31 0.92
C ASP A 161 -17.62 -11.06 -0.19
N ASN A 162 -16.98 -11.29 -1.34
CA ASN A 162 -17.49 -12.04 -2.49
C ASN A 162 -18.78 -11.42 -3.08
N ASP A 163 -18.89 -10.09 -3.06
CA ASP A 163 -20.02 -9.36 -3.63
C ASP A 163 -19.79 -8.91 -5.08
N GLY A 164 -18.55 -9.05 -5.58
CA GLY A 164 -18.13 -8.73 -6.93
C GLY A 164 -17.56 -7.31 -7.10
N ASP A 165 -17.60 -6.47 -6.07
CA ASP A 165 -16.98 -5.16 -6.06
C ASP A 165 -15.52 -5.27 -5.53
N PRO A 166 -14.53 -4.61 -6.17
CA PRO A 166 -13.16 -4.64 -5.64
C PRO A 166 -13.02 -3.70 -4.43
N ASP A 167 -12.71 -4.25 -3.26
CA ASP A 167 -12.43 -3.48 -2.04
C ASP A 167 -10.96 -3.10 -1.92
N LEU A 168 -10.69 -1.98 -1.26
CA LEU A 168 -9.34 -1.41 -1.17
C LEU A 168 -8.72 -1.65 0.20
N PHE A 169 -7.55 -2.28 0.23
CA PHE A 169 -6.72 -2.43 1.41
C PHE A 169 -5.49 -1.53 1.30
N VAL A 170 -5.18 -0.73 2.32
CA VAL A 170 -4.06 0.22 2.30
C VAL A 170 -3.17 0.07 3.52
N ALA A 171 -1.91 -0.30 3.29
CA ALA A 171 -0.86 -0.35 4.29
C ALA A 171 -0.25 1.04 4.54
N ASN A 172 -0.34 1.54 5.77
CA ASN A 172 0.06 2.87 6.19
C ASN A 172 1.17 2.82 7.24
N ASP A 173 2.25 3.55 7.01
CA ASP A 173 3.33 3.70 7.97
C ASP A 173 3.00 4.78 9.00
N TYR A 174 3.37 4.54 10.25
CA TYR A 174 3.08 5.40 11.40
C TYR A 174 1.59 5.70 11.62
N ALA A 175 0.65 5.05 10.93
CA ALA A 175 -0.79 5.27 11.05
C ALA A 175 -1.52 3.93 10.88
N PRO A 176 -2.79 3.81 11.29
CA PRO A 176 -3.53 2.57 11.08
C PRO A 176 -3.64 2.23 9.60
N ASP A 177 -3.57 0.95 9.26
CA ASP A 177 -3.95 0.47 7.93
C ASP A 177 -5.45 0.67 7.74
N HIS A 178 -5.87 0.78 6.49
CA HIS A 178 -7.28 1.00 6.16
C HIS A 178 -7.80 -0.11 5.27
N VAL A 179 -9.08 -0.42 5.46
CA VAL A 179 -9.89 -1.23 4.55
C VAL A 179 -11.09 -0.39 4.14
N PHE A 180 -11.25 -0.18 2.84
CA PHE A 180 -12.43 0.47 2.28
C PHE A 180 -13.26 -0.57 1.55
N ARG A 181 -14.50 -0.78 2.02
CA ARG A 181 -15.48 -1.57 1.28
C ARG A 181 -15.96 -0.76 0.09
N ASN A 182 -16.12 -1.38 -1.07
CA ASN A 182 -16.67 -0.76 -2.24
C ASN A 182 -18.18 -1.07 -2.36
N ASP A 183 -19.02 -0.05 -2.17
CA ASP A 183 -20.47 -0.17 -2.35
C ASP A 183 -20.85 0.33 -3.75
N SER A 184 -20.62 -0.49 -4.78
CA SER A 184 -20.95 -0.21 -6.20
C SER A 184 -20.33 1.09 -6.73
N GLY A 185 -19.01 1.20 -6.65
CA GLY A 185 -18.24 2.38 -7.07
C GLY A 185 -18.07 3.43 -5.97
N HIS A 186 -18.58 3.17 -4.77
CA HIS A 186 -18.48 4.08 -3.63
C HIS A 186 -17.67 3.44 -2.50
N LEU A 187 -16.41 3.86 -2.37
CA LEU A 187 -15.55 3.43 -1.28
C LEU A 187 -16.06 3.97 0.08
N VAL A 188 -16.08 3.12 1.10
CA VAL A 188 -16.47 3.44 2.48
C VAL A 188 -15.43 2.85 3.43
N ASP A 189 -14.87 3.67 4.32
CA ASP A 189 -13.95 3.18 5.36
C ASP A 189 -14.67 2.20 6.30
N ALA A 190 -14.31 0.92 6.18
CA ALA A 190 -14.86 -0.20 6.94
C ALA A 190 -13.86 -0.72 7.98
N THR A 191 -12.72 -0.04 8.16
CA THR A 191 -11.59 -0.50 8.99
C THR A 191 -12.02 -0.82 10.42
N ALA A 192 -12.76 0.09 11.06
CA ALA A 192 -13.18 -0.07 12.44
C ALA A 192 -14.17 -1.22 12.62
N ASP A 193 -15.08 -1.40 11.66
CA ASP A 193 -16.13 -2.43 11.72
C ASP A 193 -15.55 -3.82 11.44
N LEU A 194 -14.61 -3.93 10.49
CA LEU A 194 -14.02 -5.21 10.07
C LEU A 194 -12.85 -5.63 10.96
N ALA A 195 -11.96 -4.71 11.34
CA ALA A 195 -10.70 -5.06 12.00
C ALA A 195 -10.58 -4.50 13.42
N GLY A 196 -11.46 -3.58 13.84
CA GLY A 196 -11.34 -2.89 15.12
C GLY A 196 -9.95 -2.29 15.32
N ASP A 197 -9.23 -2.75 16.34
CA ASP A 197 -7.88 -2.30 16.65
C ASP A 197 -6.77 -3.22 16.07
N GLU A 198 -7.08 -4.18 15.20
CA GLU A 198 -6.09 -5.12 14.65
C GLU A 198 -5.13 -4.50 13.63
N LEU A 199 -5.43 -3.31 13.13
CA LEU A 199 -4.68 -2.66 12.04
C LEU A 199 -3.93 -1.41 12.51
N GLN A 200 -3.46 -1.37 13.76
CA GLN A 200 -2.79 -0.21 14.36
C GLN A 200 -1.24 -0.27 14.21
N GLY A 201 -0.74 -1.23 13.44
CA GLY A 201 0.69 -1.41 13.12
C GLY A 201 1.24 -0.33 12.19
N PHE A 202 2.50 -0.50 11.78
CA PHE A 202 3.19 0.38 10.83
C PHE A 202 3.32 -0.33 9.48
N GLY A 203 2.23 -0.31 8.71
CA GLY A 203 2.05 -1.05 7.48
C GLY A 203 3.07 -0.69 6.41
N MET A 204 3.69 -1.73 5.85
CA MET A 204 4.66 -1.61 4.76
C MET A 204 4.17 -2.26 3.47
N GLY A 205 3.21 -3.17 3.57
CA GLY A 205 2.67 -3.90 2.43
C GLY A 205 1.48 -4.76 2.85
N VAL A 206 0.64 -5.10 1.88
CA VAL A 206 -0.56 -5.91 2.06
C VAL A 206 -0.76 -6.85 0.87
N SER A 207 -1.17 -8.08 1.15
CA SER A 207 -1.56 -9.08 0.16
C SER A 207 -2.73 -9.89 0.68
N LEU A 208 -3.57 -10.41 -0.21
CA LEU A 208 -4.71 -11.26 0.14
C LEU A 208 -4.58 -12.65 -0.49
N GLY A 209 -5.08 -13.65 0.21
CA GLY A 209 -5.19 -15.01 -0.27
C GLY A 209 -5.93 -15.89 0.73
N ASP A 210 -6.81 -16.76 0.23
CA ASP A 210 -7.52 -17.78 1.02
C ASP A 210 -6.53 -18.83 1.56
N TYR A 211 -5.94 -18.59 2.73
CA TYR A 211 -4.86 -19.44 3.25
C TYR A 211 -5.42 -20.73 3.89
N ASP A 212 -6.70 -20.74 4.29
CA ASP A 212 -7.34 -21.88 4.94
C ASP A 212 -8.41 -22.59 4.08
N ASN A 213 -8.51 -22.20 2.80
CA ASN A 213 -9.41 -22.78 1.79
C ASN A 213 -10.89 -22.69 2.20
N ASP A 214 -11.30 -21.61 2.86
CA ASP A 214 -12.70 -21.37 3.25
C ASP A 214 -13.49 -20.53 2.23
N GLY A 215 -12.85 -20.12 1.14
CA GLY A 215 -13.43 -19.35 0.05
C GLY A 215 -13.48 -17.85 0.33
N LEU A 216 -12.89 -17.38 1.44
CA LEU A 216 -12.77 -15.97 1.76
C LEU A 216 -11.30 -15.55 1.67
N GLN A 217 -11.06 -14.36 1.13
CA GLN A 217 -9.72 -13.83 1.00
C GLN A 217 -9.22 -13.29 2.34
N ASP A 218 -8.08 -13.80 2.82
CA ASP A 218 -7.49 -13.43 4.09
C ASP A 218 -6.38 -12.39 3.93
N PRO A 219 -6.46 -11.22 4.59
CA PRO A 219 -5.42 -10.21 4.46
C PRO A 219 -4.19 -10.50 5.31
N TYR A 220 -3.03 -10.40 4.67
CA TYR A 220 -1.71 -10.41 5.27
C TYR A 220 -1.06 -9.03 5.16
N PHE A 221 -0.79 -8.41 6.30
CA PHE A 221 -0.10 -7.12 6.42
C PHE A 221 1.34 -7.33 6.88
N THR A 222 2.27 -6.70 6.18
CA THR A 222 3.68 -6.63 6.60
C THR A 222 3.95 -5.39 7.43
N TYR A 223 4.75 -5.55 8.47
CA TYR A 223 4.99 -4.53 9.48
C TYR A 223 6.46 -4.42 9.86
N MET A 224 6.78 -3.34 10.58
CA MET A 224 8.02 -3.23 11.33
C MET A 224 8.10 -4.29 12.44
N TYR A 225 9.33 -4.76 12.69
CA TYR A 225 9.63 -5.67 13.79
C TYR A 225 10.83 -5.15 14.57
N SER A 226 10.78 -5.26 15.90
CA SER A 226 11.92 -4.95 16.76
C SER A 226 11.98 -5.90 17.94
N LYS A 227 12.96 -6.82 17.91
CA LYS A 227 13.25 -7.70 19.05
C LYS A 227 13.52 -6.93 20.35
N ALA A 228 14.17 -5.77 20.27
CA ALA A 228 14.37 -4.92 21.43
C ALA A 228 13.07 -4.24 21.86
N GLY A 229 12.28 -3.75 20.89
CA GLY A 229 10.97 -3.16 21.11
C GLY A 229 10.03 -4.11 21.83
N THR A 230 9.85 -5.34 21.33
CA THR A 230 9.00 -6.37 21.95
C THR A 230 9.40 -6.64 23.41
N ARG A 231 10.70 -6.83 23.69
CA ARG A 231 11.17 -7.05 25.07
C ARG A 231 10.90 -5.86 25.99
N ILE A 232 11.03 -4.64 25.47
CA ILE A 232 10.81 -3.41 26.26
C ILE A 232 9.31 -3.23 26.52
N THR A 233 8.46 -3.42 25.51
CA THR A 233 7.01 -3.22 25.66
C THR A 233 6.40 -4.24 26.62
N GLU A 234 6.87 -5.48 26.63
CA GLU A 234 6.47 -6.52 27.61
C GLU A 234 6.79 -6.16 29.07
N MET A 235 7.69 -5.21 29.34
CA MET A 235 8.05 -4.79 30.70
C MET A 235 7.05 -3.81 31.33
N PHE A 236 6.10 -3.28 30.57
CA PHE A 236 5.15 -2.26 31.04
C PHE A 236 3.71 -2.75 30.95
N GLU A 237 2.97 -2.64 32.04
CA GLU A 237 1.52 -2.86 32.03
C GLU A 237 0.78 -1.62 31.50
N GLY A 238 -0.33 -1.83 30.80
CA GLY A 238 -1.22 -0.74 30.36
C GLY A 238 -0.70 0.13 29.22
N LEU A 239 0.33 -0.29 28.49
CA LEU A 239 0.71 0.37 27.24
C LEU A 239 -0.45 0.32 26.24
N GLU A 240 -0.60 1.39 25.47
CA GLU A 240 -1.54 1.41 24.35
C GLU A 240 -1.20 0.31 23.36
N ARG A 241 -2.23 -0.40 22.87
CA ARG A 241 -2.13 -1.53 21.94
C ARG A 241 -1.17 -1.27 20.78
N ARG A 242 -1.27 -0.09 20.16
CA ARG A 242 -0.41 0.39 19.07
C ARG A 242 1.11 0.30 19.34
N MET A 243 1.54 0.45 20.60
CA MET A 243 2.97 0.38 20.95
C MET A 243 3.47 -1.05 20.82
N TYR A 244 2.62 -2.04 21.08
CA TYR A 244 2.90 -3.45 20.83
C TYR A 244 2.85 -3.75 19.32
N GLU A 245 1.84 -3.26 18.61
CA GLU A 245 1.68 -3.54 17.18
C GLU A 245 2.83 -2.99 16.35
N GLY A 246 3.35 -1.80 16.68
CA GLY A 246 4.48 -1.19 15.98
C GLY A 246 5.82 -1.92 16.12
N VAL A 247 5.93 -2.96 16.95
CA VAL A 247 7.19 -3.67 17.20
C VAL A 247 7.12 -5.19 17.03
N THR A 248 5.93 -5.75 16.84
CA THR A 248 5.69 -7.20 16.93
C THR A 248 5.86 -7.94 15.59
N GLY A 249 5.79 -7.23 14.45
CA GLY A 249 5.97 -7.83 13.12
C GLY A 249 4.65 -8.09 12.39
N ASN A 250 4.73 -8.84 11.29
CA ASN A 250 3.67 -8.98 10.26
C ASN A 250 2.42 -9.73 10.72
N LYS A 251 1.22 -9.28 10.35
CA LYS A 251 -0.03 -9.96 10.72
C LYS A 251 -0.71 -10.66 9.56
N LEU A 252 -1.15 -11.90 9.79
CA LEU A 252 -2.19 -12.58 9.04
C LEU A 252 -3.51 -12.47 9.81
N LEU A 253 -4.55 -12.01 9.12
CA LEU A 253 -5.91 -11.95 9.65
C LEU A 253 -6.78 -12.92 8.88
N ARG A 254 -7.51 -13.77 9.60
CA ARG A 254 -8.55 -14.60 9.02
C ARG A 254 -9.81 -13.79 8.76
N ASN A 255 -10.36 -13.88 7.56
CA ASN A 255 -11.65 -13.33 7.20
C ASN A 255 -12.79 -14.20 7.77
N THR A 256 -13.74 -13.58 8.47
CA THR A 256 -14.86 -14.29 9.09
C THR A 256 -16.15 -13.47 8.90
N PRO A 257 -17.34 -14.08 9.05
CA PRO A 257 -18.59 -13.34 8.98
C PRO A 257 -18.70 -12.17 9.98
N GLU A 258 -17.93 -12.19 11.08
CA GLU A 258 -17.87 -11.11 12.07
C GLU A 258 -16.71 -10.12 11.85
N GLY A 259 -16.02 -10.19 10.71
CA GLY A 259 -14.87 -9.36 10.36
C GLY A 259 -13.52 -10.09 10.44
N PHE A 260 -12.43 -9.35 10.33
CA PHE A 260 -11.07 -9.88 10.35
C PHE A 260 -10.60 -10.23 11.77
N ARG A 261 -10.03 -11.43 11.90
CA ARG A 261 -9.51 -11.97 13.17
C ARG A 261 -8.04 -12.27 13.06
N ASN A 262 -7.23 -11.62 13.88
CA ASN A 262 -5.79 -11.88 13.91
C ASN A 262 -5.49 -13.31 14.38
N VAL A 263 -4.84 -14.08 13.51
CA VAL A 263 -4.41 -15.47 13.79
C VAL A 263 -2.90 -15.56 14.02
N SER A 264 -2.20 -14.42 14.06
CA SER A 264 -0.75 -14.37 14.20
C SER A 264 -0.30 -14.56 15.64
N GLY A 265 0.78 -15.32 15.85
CA GLY A 265 1.39 -15.51 17.16
C GLY A 265 2.25 -16.77 17.29
N ASP A 266 2.72 -17.03 18.50
CA ASP A 266 3.59 -18.18 18.83
C ASP A 266 2.84 -19.30 19.59
N GLY A 267 1.56 -19.11 19.90
CA GLY A 267 0.74 -20.07 20.62
C GLY A 267 0.21 -21.22 19.75
N PRO A 268 -0.35 -22.27 20.37
CA PRO A 268 -0.97 -23.38 19.63
C PRO A 268 -2.06 -22.90 18.68
N GLY A 269 -1.98 -23.30 17.41
CA GLY A 269 -2.95 -22.93 16.37
C GLY A 269 -2.79 -21.52 15.79
N GLN A 270 -1.76 -20.77 16.20
CA GLN A 270 -1.44 -19.46 15.63
C GLN A 270 -0.39 -19.57 14.51
N MET A 271 -0.43 -18.60 13.59
CA MET A 271 0.47 -18.50 12.46
C MET A 271 1.70 -17.66 12.83
N GLN A 272 2.89 -18.21 12.64
CA GLN A 272 4.15 -17.60 13.05
C GLN A 272 4.70 -16.59 12.04
N VAL A 273 3.82 -15.86 11.35
CA VAL A 273 4.19 -14.87 10.33
C VAL A 273 5.01 -13.70 10.89
N MET A 274 4.89 -13.42 12.19
CA MET A 274 5.72 -12.47 12.93
C MET A 274 7.22 -12.80 12.86
N LYS A 275 7.58 -14.08 12.72
CA LYS A 275 8.97 -14.54 12.64
C LYS A 275 9.66 -14.13 11.34
N ALA A 276 8.88 -13.76 10.33
CA ALA A 276 9.43 -13.17 9.12
C ALA A 276 9.99 -11.77 9.35
N GLY A 277 9.88 -11.18 10.56
CA GLY A 277 10.60 -9.96 10.95
C GLY A 277 10.15 -8.72 10.17
N TRP A 278 11.02 -7.71 10.08
CA TRP A 278 10.69 -6.44 9.42
C TRP A 278 10.62 -6.67 7.90
N SER A 279 9.42 -6.55 7.36
CA SER A 279 9.13 -6.89 5.97
C SER A 279 8.51 -5.72 5.19
N TRP A 280 8.65 -5.74 3.87
CA TRP A 280 8.12 -4.71 2.95
C TRP A 280 7.17 -5.26 1.87
N GLY A 281 6.75 -6.52 2.04
CA GLY A 281 5.84 -7.17 1.12
C GLY A 281 5.77 -8.67 1.38
N GLY A 282 4.64 -9.25 1.00
CA GLY A 282 4.42 -10.68 0.96
C GLY A 282 3.55 -11.04 -0.23
N GLN A 283 3.63 -12.28 -0.68
CA GLN A 283 2.78 -12.78 -1.74
C GLN A 283 2.40 -14.23 -1.46
N PHE A 284 1.10 -14.49 -1.58
CA PHE A 284 0.56 -15.83 -1.53
C PHE A 284 0.78 -16.57 -2.86
N GLY A 285 1.01 -17.87 -2.78
CA GLY A 285 1.03 -18.77 -3.92
C GLY A 285 1.17 -20.20 -3.45
N ASP A 286 0.62 -21.15 -4.20
CA ASP A 286 0.81 -22.58 -3.94
C ASP A 286 2.18 -23.00 -4.51
N ILE A 287 3.23 -22.93 -3.70
CA ILE A 287 4.62 -23.08 -4.15
C ILE A 287 4.95 -24.57 -4.31
N ASP A 288 4.41 -25.43 -3.45
CA ASP A 288 4.65 -26.87 -3.48
C ASP A 288 3.54 -27.70 -4.17
N ASN A 289 2.50 -27.03 -4.67
CA ASN A 289 1.36 -27.61 -5.39
C ASN A 289 0.53 -28.58 -4.53
N ASP A 290 0.38 -28.31 -3.23
CA ASP A 290 -0.42 -29.12 -2.31
C ASP A 290 -1.88 -28.65 -2.18
N GLY A 291 -2.22 -27.52 -2.82
CA GLY A 291 -3.54 -26.91 -2.80
C GLY A 291 -3.79 -25.96 -1.63
N PHE A 292 -2.80 -25.69 -0.78
CA PHE A 292 -2.83 -24.63 0.21
C PHE A 292 -1.89 -23.49 -0.22
N LEU A 293 -2.27 -22.25 0.07
CA LEU A 293 -1.42 -21.11 -0.26
C LEU A 293 -0.24 -21.03 0.72
N ASP A 294 0.97 -21.04 0.18
CA ASP A 294 2.16 -20.63 0.88
C ASP A 294 2.29 -19.11 0.87
N LEU A 295 3.09 -18.59 1.80
CA LEU A 295 3.39 -17.17 1.91
C LEU A 295 4.90 -16.92 1.75
N TYR A 296 5.28 -16.27 0.65
CA TYR A 296 6.62 -15.74 0.47
C TYR A 296 6.70 -14.32 1.03
N VAL A 297 7.63 -14.06 1.97
CA VAL A 297 7.78 -12.76 2.62
C VAL A 297 9.17 -12.19 2.36
N ALA A 298 9.22 -10.97 1.83
CA ALA A 298 10.46 -10.24 1.60
C ALA A 298 10.85 -9.42 2.84
N ASN A 299 11.95 -9.81 3.49
CA ASN A 299 12.52 -9.13 4.66
C ASN A 299 13.89 -8.52 4.32
N GLY A 300 14.11 -7.27 4.74
CA GLY A 300 15.37 -6.52 4.53
C GLY A 300 16.26 -6.32 5.75
N LEU A 301 15.83 -6.74 6.95
CA LEU A 301 16.55 -6.60 8.22
C LEU A 301 16.75 -7.98 8.90
N TYR A 302 17.83 -8.66 8.52
CA TYR A 302 18.28 -9.90 9.18
C TYR A 302 19.45 -9.60 10.11
N THR A 303 19.31 -9.89 11.40
CA THR A 303 20.49 -9.92 12.29
C THR A 303 21.14 -11.30 12.16
N PRO A 304 22.39 -11.41 11.65
CA PRO A 304 23.03 -12.69 11.48
C PRO A 304 23.19 -13.42 12.83
N PRO A 305 23.10 -14.77 12.84
CA PRO A 305 23.35 -15.53 14.05
C PRO A 305 24.80 -15.35 14.54
N PRO A 306 25.06 -15.52 15.85
CA PRO A 306 26.42 -15.48 16.38
C PRO A 306 27.32 -16.45 15.62
N GLY A 307 28.37 -15.94 14.96
CA GLY A 307 29.31 -16.72 14.14
C GLY A 307 29.20 -16.52 12.63
N THR A 308 28.19 -15.78 12.15
CA THR A 308 27.99 -15.46 10.72
C THR A 308 28.24 -13.99 10.39
N ALA A 309 29.09 -13.31 11.17
CA ALA A 309 29.49 -11.94 10.88
C ALA A 309 30.29 -11.92 9.56
N THR A 310 29.83 -11.15 8.58
CA THR A 310 30.65 -10.81 7.42
C THR A 310 31.36 -9.48 7.69
N GLU A 311 32.53 -9.24 7.10
CA GLU A 311 33.30 -8.00 7.30
C GLU A 311 32.58 -6.72 6.80
N VAL A 312 31.35 -6.85 6.29
CA VAL A 312 30.56 -5.80 5.68
C VAL A 312 29.18 -5.75 6.35
N ASP A 313 29.13 -5.67 7.67
CA ASP A 313 27.94 -5.18 8.37
C ASP A 313 28.02 -3.64 8.40
N LEU A 314 27.15 -2.98 7.64
CA LEU A 314 26.99 -1.51 7.56
C LEU A 314 26.25 -0.95 8.77
#